data_AF-A0A538DWI0-F1
#
_entry.id   AF-A0A538DWI0-F1
#
_cell.length_a   1.000
_cell.length_b   1.000
_cell.length_c   1.000
_cell.angle_alpha   90.00
_cell.angle_beta   90.00
_cell.angle_gamma   90.00
#
_symmetry.space_group_name_H-M   'P 1'
#
loop_
_entity.id
_entity.type
_entity.pdbx_description
1 polymer ?
#
loop_
_entity_poly.entity_id
_entity_poly.type
_entity_poly.pdbx_seq_one_letter_code
_entity_poly.pdbx_strand_id
1 'polypeptide(L)'
;MLVRVGHSNDPDDAFMVWALATGAVDTRGYEIRLVAKDIETLNIWALRGQLEVTALSLAAYPLVQDQYLLLPHGASIGIGYGPIVVTQELLTLDQLRRTEILVPGRMTTAFLVLGLALGGPFTYREVQFDQILDEVRTGRADAGLLIHEGQLTYAAAGLEKSLDLGDWWLDETGMPLPLGVNVVRRDVHGISVLSEVLRASIDAGLQHREEALAYARQFGRGLDVPLADQFVSLYVNELTLGYGEEGRQAVEELLRRAQAAGVYQDVRLEFAD
;
A
#
# COMPACT_ATOMS: atom_id res chain seq x y z
N MET A 1 24.43 10.99 -8.37
CA MET A 1 24.12 9.58 -8.72
C MET A 1 22.63 9.51 -9.05
N LEU A 2 22.25 8.90 -10.17
CA LEU A 2 20.83 8.75 -10.53
C LEU A 2 20.17 7.68 -9.65
N VAL A 3 19.04 8.02 -9.03
CA VAL A 3 18.19 7.11 -8.25
C VAL A 3 16.77 7.20 -8.80
N ARG A 4 16.22 6.06 -9.24
CA ARG A 4 14.82 5.99 -9.64
C ARG A 4 13.98 5.59 -8.44
N VAL A 5 12.98 6.41 -8.12
CA VAL A 5 12.05 6.20 -6.99
C VAL A 5 10.69 5.87 -7.56
N GLY A 6 10.29 4.61 -7.41
CA GLY A 6 8.96 4.12 -7.74
C GLY A 6 7.97 4.48 -6.65
N HIS A 7 6.83 5.04 -7.02
CA HIS A 7 5.72 5.30 -6.10
C HIS A 7 4.40 5.00 -6.81
N SER A 8 3.37 4.68 -6.05
CA SER A 8 2.05 4.42 -6.60
C SER A 8 1.43 5.71 -7.16
N ASN A 9 0.48 5.56 -8.08
CA ASN A 9 -0.30 6.67 -8.63
C ASN A 9 -1.43 7.11 -7.67
N ASP A 10 -1.16 7.14 -6.36
CA ASP A 10 -2.18 7.43 -5.35
C ASP A 10 -1.80 8.66 -4.52
N PRO A 11 -2.78 9.38 -3.95
CA PRO A 11 -2.52 10.65 -3.27
C PRO A 11 -1.54 10.54 -2.09
N ASP A 12 -1.55 9.47 -1.33
CA ASP A 12 -0.66 9.26 -0.18
C ASP A 12 0.81 9.14 -0.61
N ASP A 13 1.09 8.30 -1.61
CA ASP A 13 2.42 8.16 -2.19
C ASP A 13 2.90 9.44 -2.87
N ALA A 14 2.02 10.10 -3.64
CA ALA A 14 2.31 11.38 -4.27
C ALA A 14 2.61 12.48 -3.24
N PHE A 15 1.91 12.48 -2.10
CA PHE A 15 2.17 13.39 -0.99
C PHE A 15 3.58 13.17 -0.42
N MET A 16 3.99 11.92 -0.20
CA MET A 16 5.31 11.58 0.34
C MET A 16 6.47 12.02 -0.57
N VAL A 17 6.29 12.00 -1.89
CA VAL A 17 7.33 12.38 -2.86
C VAL A 17 7.22 13.83 -3.35
N TRP A 18 6.28 14.62 -2.82
CA TRP A 18 6.05 16.01 -3.25
C TRP A 18 7.33 16.85 -3.23
N ALA A 19 8.09 16.82 -2.13
CA ALA A 19 9.28 17.65 -1.99
C ALA A 19 10.41 17.23 -2.94
N LEU A 20 10.51 15.94 -3.26
CA LEU A 20 11.41 15.43 -4.31
C LEU A 20 10.97 15.92 -5.70
N ALA A 21 9.67 15.94 -5.96
CA ALA A 21 9.11 16.37 -7.24
C ALA A 21 9.29 17.87 -7.51
N THR A 22 9.21 18.69 -6.46
CA THR A 22 9.25 20.16 -6.56
C THR A 22 10.64 20.75 -6.28
N GLY A 23 11.57 19.95 -5.77
CA GLY A 23 12.88 20.43 -5.31
C GLY A 23 12.82 21.16 -3.97
N ALA A 24 11.78 20.91 -3.15
CA ALA A 24 11.63 21.47 -1.80
C ALA A 24 12.47 20.74 -0.73
N VAL A 25 13.29 19.76 -1.13
CA VAL A 25 14.23 19.04 -0.25
C VAL A 25 15.61 18.97 -0.89
N ASP A 26 16.66 19.09 -0.07
CA ASP A 26 18.04 18.86 -0.51
C ASP A 26 18.27 17.37 -0.79
N THR A 27 18.51 17.03 -2.06
CA THR A 27 18.76 15.65 -2.49
C THR A 27 20.17 15.17 -2.18
N ARG A 28 21.02 15.99 -1.55
CA ARG A 28 22.39 15.65 -1.12
C ARG A 28 23.25 15.06 -2.25
N GLY A 29 23.06 15.58 -3.48
CA GLY A 29 23.81 15.16 -4.67
C GLY A 29 23.24 13.94 -5.41
N TYR A 30 22.10 13.40 -4.98
CA TYR A 30 21.33 12.44 -5.76
C TYR A 30 20.53 13.16 -6.87
N GLU A 31 20.56 12.57 -8.06
CA GLU A 31 19.65 12.94 -9.14
C GLU A 31 18.44 12.01 -9.01
N ILE A 32 17.30 12.55 -8.57
CA ILE A 32 16.10 11.75 -8.31
C ILE A 32 15.20 11.76 -9.53
N ARG A 33 14.79 10.57 -9.98
CA ARG A 33 13.78 10.40 -11.03
C ARG A 33 12.58 9.63 -10.47
N LEU A 34 11.46 10.32 -10.34
CA LEU A 34 10.20 9.71 -9.91
C LEU A 34 9.60 8.86 -11.04
N VAL A 35 9.06 7.70 -10.66
CA VAL A 35 8.42 6.74 -11.57
C VAL A 35 7.09 6.31 -10.98
N ALA A 36 6.01 6.94 -11.45
CA ALA A 36 4.67 6.68 -10.96
C ALA A 36 4.01 5.52 -11.72
N LYS A 37 3.59 4.47 -11.01
CA LYS A 37 2.96 3.25 -11.56
C LYS A 37 1.88 2.70 -10.62
N ASP A 38 1.04 1.78 -11.08
CA ASP A 38 0.17 1.02 -10.18
C ASP A 38 1.02 0.09 -9.27
N ILE A 39 0.52 -0.16 -8.06
CA ILE A 39 1.27 -0.90 -7.04
C ILE A 39 1.60 -2.34 -7.48
N GLU A 40 0.72 -3.00 -8.23
CA GLU A 40 0.99 -4.36 -8.72
C GLU A 40 2.09 -4.37 -9.79
N THR A 41 2.15 -3.38 -10.67
CA THR A 41 3.28 -3.19 -11.57
C THR A 41 4.58 -2.97 -10.80
N LEU A 42 4.58 -2.16 -9.72
CA LEU A 42 5.75 -1.98 -8.87
C LEU A 42 6.18 -3.29 -8.19
N ASN A 43 5.22 -4.06 -7.67
CA ASN A 43 5.45 -5.41 -7.12
C ASN A 43 6.15 -6.32 -8.14
N ILE A 44 5.65 -6.35 -9.38
CA ILE A 44 6.23 -7.15 -10.48
C ILE A 44 7.62 -6.65 -10.87
N TRP A 45 7.84 -5.33 -10.89
CA TRP A 45 9.14 -4.73 -11.22
C TRP A 45 10.19 -4.98 -10.14
N ALA A 46 9.78 -5.03 -8.86
CA ALA A 46 10.64 -5.34 -7.74
C ALA A 46 11.22 -6.76 -7.84
N LEU A 47 10.47 -7.74 -8.35
CA LEU A 47 10.99 -9.09 -8.62
C LEU A 47 12.23 -9.09 -9.52
N ARG A 48 12.37 -8.05 -10.37
CA ARG A 48 13.46 -7.88 -11.34
C ARG A 48 14.51 -6.85 -10.89
N GLY A 49 14.41 -6.31 -9.67
CA GLY A 49 15.35 -5.30 -9.17
C GLY A 49 15.32 -3.99 -9.96
N GLN A 50 14.20 -3.68 -10.64
CA GLN A 50 14.19 -2.69 -11.74
C GLN A 50 14.45 -1.25 -11.27
N LEU A 51 14.05 -0.90 -10.05
CA LEU A 51 14.16 0.45 -9.47
C LEU A 51 15.05 0.43 -8.22
N GLU A 52 15.83 1.49 -8.02
CA GLU A 52 16.72 1.64 -6.86
C GLU A 52 15.91 1.79 -5.56
N VAL A 53 14.80 2.52 -5.61
CA VAL A 53 13.83 2.66 -4.52
C VAL A 53 12.45 2.43 -5.10
N THR A 54 11.58 1.71 -4.41
CA THR A 54 10.20 1.53 -4.85
C THR A 54 9.24 1.34 -3.68
N ALA A 55 8.05 1.90 -3.80
CA ALA A 55 6.88 1.44 -3.06
C ALA A 55 6.60 -0.03 -3.40
N LEU A 56 6.15 -0.77 -2.41
CA LEU A 56 5.92 -2.20 -2.47
C LEU A 56 4.77 -2.58 -1.55
N SER A 57 3.91 -3.50 -1.99
CA SER A 57 3.03 -4.19 -1.05
C SER A 57 3.88 -5.00 -0.07
N LEU A 58 3.63 -4.88 1.23
CA LEU A 58 4.36 -5.66 2.23
C LEU A 58 4.33 -7.16 1.93
N ALA A 59 3.21 -7.68 1.44
CA ALA A 59 3.10 -9.08 1.02
C ALA A 59 4.14 -9.47 -0.06
N ALA A 60 4.60 -8.55 -0.91
CA ALA A 60 5.59 -8.85 -1.92
C ALA A 60 7.03 -8.86 -1.38
N TYR A 61 7.29 -8.30 -0.20
CA TYR A 61 8.65 -8.16 0.36
C TYR A 61 9.39 -9.51 0.52
N PRO A 62 8.79 -10.59 1.06
CA PRO A 62 9.46 -11.89 1.15
C PRO A 62 9.97 -12.44 -0.19
N LEU A 63 9.36 -12.05 -1.31
CA LEU A 63 9.77 -12.49 -2.65
C LEU A 63 10.99 -11.72 -3.19
N VAL A 64 11.32 -10.58 -2.58
CA VAL A 64 12.40 -9.67 -3.01
C VAL A 64 13.41 -9.36 -1.91
N GLN A 65 13.31 -10.02 -0.75
CA GLN A 65 14.14 -9.81 0.44
C GLN A 65 15.66 -9.94 0.17
N ASP A 66 16.09 -10.74 -0.81
CA ASP A 66 17.50 -10.87 -1.19
C ASP A 66 18.02 -9.70 -2.04
N GLN A 67 17.13 -8.90 -2.62
CA GLN A 67 17.46 -7.77 -3.50
C GLN A 67 17.24 -6.43 -2.80
N TYR A 68 16.34 -6.38 -1.81
CA TYR A 68 15.86 -5.14 -1.20
C TYR A 68 15.92 -5.15 0.33
N LEU A 69 16.13 -3.97 0.90
CA LEU A 69 15.95 -3.64 2.31
C LEU A 69 14.66 -2.84 2.49
N LEU A 70 13.99 -3.02 3.64
CA LEU A 70 12.88 -2.15 4.05
C LEU A 70 13.41 -0.78 4.46
N LEU A 71 12.85 0.29 3.94
CA LEU A 71 13.11 1.62 4.49
C LEU A 71 12.37 1.78 5.82
N PRO A 72 12.95 2.49 6.81
CA PRO A 72 12.36 2.65 8.14
C PRO A 72 11.26 3.73 8.19
N HIS A 73 10.79 4.19 7.03
CA HIS A 73 9.73 5.19 6.83
C HIS A 73 9.01 4.91 5.50
N GLY A 74 7.98 5.71 5.20
CA GLY A 74 7.19 5.63 3.98
C GLY A 74 6.26 4.41 3.92
N ALA A 75 5.89 3.85 5.06
CA ALA A 75 4.90 2.78 5.12
C ALA A 75 3.47 3.33 5.21
N SER A 76 2.55 2.64 4.55
CA SER A 76 1.11 2.86 4.66
C SER A 76 0.55 1.81 5.61
N ILE A 77 0.21 2.24 6.83
CA ILE A 77 -0.26 1.37 7.91
C ILE A 77 -1.60 1.91 8.43
N GLY A 78 -2.65 1.09 8.37
CA GLY A 78 -4.01 1.44 8.79
C GLY A 78 -4.33 1.00 10.22
N ILE A 79 -5.18 1.76 10.92
CA ILE A 79 -5.66 1.42 12.28
C ILE A 79 -7.19 1.46 12.27
N GLY A 80 -7.83 0.29 12.31
CA GLY A 80 -9.30 0.22 12.23
C GLY A 80 -9.87 0.68 10.88
N TYR A 81 -9.06 0.56 9.83
CA TYR A 81 -9.46 0.72 8.43
C TYR A 81 -8.42 0.05 7.53
N GLY A 82 -8.83 -0.32 6.32
CA GLY A 82 -7.96 -0.94 5.34
C GLY A 82 -8.70 -1.25 4.05
N PRO A 83 -8.17 -2.18 3.24
CA PRO A 83 -8.87 -2.68 2.06
C PRO A 83 -10.21 -3.32 2.44
N ILE A 84 -11.20 -3.19 1.57
CA ILE A 84 -12.56 -3.64 1.83
C ILE A 84 -13.07 -4.55 0.70
N VAL A 85 -13.90 -5.53 1.03
CA VAL A 85 -14.66 -6.29 0.03
C VAL A 85 -16.05 -5.69 -0.08
N VAL A 86 -16.40 -5.26 -1.29
CA VAL A 86 -17.71 -4.68 -1.61
C VAL A 86 -18.54 -5.60 -2.48
N THR A 87 -19.85 -5.50 -2.33
CA THR A 87 -20.86 -6.31 -3.01
C THR A 87 -22.12 -5.47 -3.25
N GLN A 88 -23.05 -5.93 -4.09
CA GLN A 88 -24.35 -5.25 -4.26
C GLN A 88 -25.28 -5.42 -3.06
N GLU A 89 -25.21 -6.58 -2.42
CA GLU A 89 -25.93 -6.91 -1.18
C GLU A 89 -24.93 -7.49 -0.18
N LEU A 90 -25.13 -7.25 1.12
CA LEU A 90 -24.23 -7.74 2.16
C LEU A 90 -24.10 -9.27 2.10
N LEU A 91 -22.87 -9.74 1.96
CA LEU A 91 -22.49 -11.14 2.03
C LEU A 91 -21.77 -11.43 3.34
N THR A 92 -22.10 -12.57 3.95
CA THR A 92 -21.34 -13.11 5.08
C THR A 92 -19.97 -13.64 4.62
N LEU A 93 -19.05 -13.83 5.57
CA LEU A 93 -17.74 -14.41 5.31
C LEU A 93 -17.83 -15.79 4.63
N ASP A 94 -18.80 -16.62 5.03
CA ASP A 94 -19.04 -17.94 4.42
C ASP A 94 -19.56 -17.87 2.98
N GLN A 95 -20.31 -16.83 2.64
CA GLN A 95 -20.73 -16.57 1.26
C GLN A 95 -19.54 -16.07 0.45
N LEU A 96 -18.76 -15.11 0.97
CA LEU A 96 -17.56 -14.59 0.30
C LEU A 96 -16.55 -15.69 -0.06
N ARG A 97 -16.36 -16.68 0.82
CA ARG A 97 -15.53 -17.87 0.55
C ARG A 97 -15.93 -18.66 -0.70
N ARG A 98 -17.19 -18.55 -1.13
CA ARG A 98 -17.78 -19.28 -2.28
C ARG A 98 -17.99 -18.39 -3.50
N THR A 99 -17.70 -17.10 -3.38
CA THR A 99 -17.89 -16.10 -4.43
C THR A 99 -16.57 -15.84 -5.14
N GLU A 100 -16.60 -15.64 -6.46
CA GLU A 100 -15.42 -15.11 -7.17
C GLU A 100 -15.24 -13.64 -6.79
N ILE A 101 -14.06 -13.29 -6.28
CA ILE A 101 -13.75 -11.92 -5.86
C ILE A 101 -12.79 -11.28 -6.87
N LEU A 102 -13.16 -10.12 -7.40
CA LEU A 102 -12.22 -9.32 -8.20
C LEU A 102 -11.13 -8.76 -7.29
N VAL A 103 -9.87 -8.88 -7.71
CA VAL A 103 -8.72 -8.42 -6.92
C VAL A 103 -7.81 -7.50 -7.75
N PRO A 104 -7.17 -6.50 -7.12
CA PRO A 104 -6.36 -5.50 -7.82
C PRO A 104 -4.96 -6.01 -8.20
N GLY A 105 -4.57 -7.17 -7.65
CA GLY A 105 -3.27 -7.79 -7.89
C GLY A 105 -2.98 -8.86 -6.84
N ARG A 106 -2.46 -10.00 -7.28
CA ARG A 106 -2.15 -11.14 -6.40
C ARG A 106 -0.96 -10.93 -5.47
N MET A 107 -0.09 -9.96 -5.75
CA MET A 107 1.05 -9.63 -4.88
C MET A 107 0.70 -8.54 -3.85
N THR A 108 -0.52 -8.01 -3.89
CA THR A 108 -0.95 -6.97 -2.95
C THR A 108 -1.12 -7.51 -1.53
N THR A 109 -0.89 -6.64 -0.54
CA THR A 109 -1.17 -6.99 0.85
C THR A 109 -2.65 -7.21 1.11
N ALA A 110 -3.51 -6.48 0.39
CA ALA A 110 -4.95 -6.70 0.41
C ALA A 110 -5.32 -8.14 0.01
N PHE A 111 -4.70 -8.69 -1.04
CA PHE A 111 -4.93 -10.07 -1.47
C PHE A 111 -4.50 -11.09 -0.40
N LEU A 112 -3.31 -10.89 0.18
CA LEU A 112 -2.80 -11.74 1.26
C LEU A 112 -3.76 -11.75 2.46
N VAL A 113 -4.14 -10.57 2.94
CA VAL A 113 -4.98 -10.40 4.13
C VAL A 113 -6.38 -10.95 3.88
N LEU A 114 -6.93 -10.78 2.67
CA LEU A 114 -8.20 -11.40 2.28
C LEU A 114 -8.12 -12.94 2.35
N GLY A 115 -7.03 -13.54 1.84
CA GLY A 115 -6.81 -14.98 1.94
C GLY A 115 -6.75 -15.47 3.39
N LEU A 116 -6.10 -14.71 4.28
CA LEU A 116 -6.07 -15.00 5.72
C LEU A 116 -7.47 -14.93 6.34
N ALA A 117 -8.24 -13.87 6.05
CA ALA A 117 -9.61 -13.69 6.55
C ALA A 117 -10.57 -14.78 6.05
N LEU A 118 -10.43 -15.20 4.79
CA LEU A 118 -11.21 -16.29 4.23
C LEU A 118 -10.73 -17.67 4.68
N GLY A 119 -9.60 -17.76 5.40
CA GLY A 119 -9.08 -19.01 5.95
C GLY A 119 -8.35 -19.89 4.92
N GLY A 120 -7.85 -19.30 3.83
CA GLY A 120 -7.08 -20.00 2.81
C GLY A 120 -7.30 -19.49 1.38
N PRO A 121 -6.90 -20.28 0.37
CA PRO A 121 -7.13 -19.96 -1.03
C PRO A 121 -8.62 -19.75 -1.36
N PHE A 122 -8.89 -18.81 -2.24
CA PHE A 122 -10.24 -18.45 -2.69
C PHE A 122 -10.27 -18.25 -4.22
N THR A 123 -11.46 -18.23 -4.81
CA THR A 123 -11.64 -17.99 -6.25
C THR A 123 -11.55 -16.50 -6.54
N TYR A 124 -10.72 -16.10 -7.50
CA TYR A 124 -10.52 -14.70 -7.84
C TYR A 124 -10.26 -14.48 -9.33
N ARG A 125 -10.47 -13.23 -9.76
CA ARG A 125 -10.05 -12.72 -11.06
C ARG A 125 -9.30 -11.40 -10.88
N GLU A 126 -8.07 -11.32 -11.40
CA GLU A 126 -7.28 -10.10 -11.38
C GLU A 126 -7.81 -9.11 -12.44
N VAL A 127 -8.07 -7.88 -12.03
CA VAL A 127 -8.42 -6.75 -12.90
C VAL A 127 -7.68 -5.50 -12.43
N GLN A 128 -7.64 -4.45 -13.26
CA GLN A 128 -7.12 -3.16 -12.80
C GLN A 128 -7.99 -2.63 -11.66
N PHE A 129 -7.37 -2.07 -10.62
CA PHE A 129 -8.10 -1.73 -9.41
C PHE A 129 -9.22 -0.70 -9.65
N ASP A 130 -9.03 0.20 -10.61
CA ASP A 130 -9.99 1.24 -11.01
C ASP A 130 -11.20 0.68 -11.76
N GLN A 131 -11.16 -0.60 -12.17
CA GLN A 131 -12.27 -1.30 -12.83
C GLN A 131 -13.14 -2.08 -11.83
N ILE A 132 -12.60 -2.42 -10.65
CA ILE A 132 -13.26 -3.32 -9.68
C ILE A 132 -14.62 -2.74 -9.27
N LEU A 133 -14.65 -1.46 -8.85
CA LEU A 133 -15.85 -0.81 -8.36
C LEU A 133 -16.97 -0.84 -9.42
N ASP A 134 -16.63 -0.53 -10.67
CA ASP A 134 -17.60 -0.49 -11.78
C ASP A 134 -18.08 -1.88 -12.19
N GLU A 135 -17.22 -2.90 -12.16
CA GLU A 135 -17.63 -4.28 -12.45
C GLU A 135 -18.63 -4.82 -11.42
N VAL A 136 -18.41 -4.54 -10.13
CA VAL A 136 -19.36 -4.93 -9.07
C VAL A 136 -20.66 -4.14 -9.18
N ARG A 137 -20.56 -2.81 -9.32
CA ARG A 137 -21.74 -1.92 -9.47
C ARG A 137 -22.63 -2.29 -10.65
N THR A 138 -22.05 -2.77 -11.74
CA THR A 138 -22.80 -3.16 -12.94
C THR A 138 -23.23 -4.63 -12.96
N GLY A 139 -22.91 -5.40 -11.91
CA GLY A 139 -23.27 -6.82 -11.80
C GLY A 139 -22.45 -7.74 -12.73
N ARG A 140 -21.30 -7.27 -13.23
CA ARG A 140 -20.35 -8.12 -13.99
C ARG A 140 -19.53 -9.02 -13.06
N ALA A 141 -19.48 -8.69 -11.76
CA ALA A 141 -18.92 -9.51 -10.71
C ALA A 141 -19.73 -9.34 -9.43
N ASP A 142 -19.75 -10.37 -8.59
CA ASP A 142 -20.53 -10.40 -7.35
C ASP A 142 -19.82 -9.70 -6.18
N ALA A 143 -18.48 -9.70 -6.18
CA ALA A 143 -17.65 -9.13 -5.14
C ALA A 143 -16.35 -8.53 -5.69
N GLY A 144 -15.85 -7.50 -5.03
CA GLY A 144 -14.59 -6.85 -5.39
C GLY A 144 -13.81 -6.35 -4.18
N LEU A 145 -12.52 -6.63 -4.17
CA LEU A 145 -11.57 -6.13 -3.17
C LEU A 145 -11.09 -4.74 -3.58
N LEU A 146 -11.56 -3.71 -2.89
CA LEU A 146 -11.16 -2.33 -3.10
C LEU A 146 -9.95 -1.96 -2.25
N ILE A 147 -9.03 -1.26 -2.90
CA ILE A 147 -7.88 -0.56 -2.31
C ILE A 147 -7.96 0.92 -2.70
N HIS A 148 -7.01 1.73 -2.21
CA HIS A 148 -6.91 3.16 -2.51
C HIS A 148 -8.24 3.88 -2.24
N GLU A 149 -8.62 4.84 -3.07
CA GLU A 149 -9.78 5.69 -2.85
C GLU A 149 -11.13 4.99 -2.95
N GLY A 150 -11.19 3.78 -3.54
CA GLY A 150 -12.42 3.00 -3.66
C GLY A 150 -13.06 2.71 -2.29
N GLN A 151 -12.26 2.65 -1.22
CA GLN A 151 -12.74 2.45 0.14
C GLN A 151 -13.60 3.61 0.67
N LEU A 152 -13.50 4.80 0.06
CA LEU A 152 -14.27 5.99 0.45
C LEU A 152 -15.47 6.25 -0.48
N THR A 153 -15.45 5.73 -1.71
CA THR A 153 -16.47 6.05 -2.73
C THR A 153 -17.51 4.95 -2.96
N TYR A 154 -17.32 3.74 -2.41
CA TYR A 154 -18.20 2.59 -2.64
C TYR A 154 -19.68 2.84 -2.27
N ALA A 155 -19.94 3.56 -1.18
CA ALA A 155 -21.30 3.84 -0.73
C ALA A 155 -22.03 4.75 -1.72
N ALA A 156 -21.33 5.74 -2.30
CA ALA A 156 -21.88 6.60 -3.35
C ALA A 156 -22.15 5.83 -4.66
N ALA A 157 -21.44 4.71 -4.87
CA ALA A 157 -21.68 3.77 -5.97
C ALA A 157 -22.85 2.81 -5.71
N GLY A 158 -23.51 2.89 -4.54
CA GLY A 158 -24.63 2.02 -4.16
C GLY A 158 -24.23 0.59 -3.80
N LEU A 159 -22.97 0.40 -3.37
CA LEU A 159 -22.46 -0.89 -2.92
C LEU A 159 -22.41 -0.97 -1.40
N GLU A 160 -22.42 -2.20 -0.90
CA GLU A 160 -22.32 -2.53 0.51
C GLU A 160 -20.91 -3.04 0.86
N LYS A 161 -20.42 -2.67 2.05
CA LYS A 161 -19.14 -3.16 2.59
C LYS A 161 -19.37 -4.48 3.33
N SER A 162 -19.12 -5.59 2.64
CA SER A 162 -19.31 -6.95 3.20
C SER A 162 -18.19 -7.39 4.13
N LEU A 163 -16.98 -6.87 3.94
CA LEU A 163 -15.84 -7.14 4.82
C LEU A 163 -14.90 -5.94 4.83
N ASP A 164 -14.47 -5.51 6.01
CA ASP A 164 -13.37 -4.57 6.20
C ASP A 164 -12.16 -5.32 6.74
N LEU A 165 -11.07 -5.36 5.97
CA LEU A 165 -9.88 -6.11 6.37
C LEU A 165 -9.08 -5.40 7.47
N GLY A 166 -9.23 -4.08 7.60
CA GLY A 166 -8.63 -3.33 8.70
C GLY A 166 -9.33 -3.62 10.03
N ASP A 167 -10.66 -3.59 10.03
CA ASP A 167 -11.46 -3.96 11.21
C ASP A 167 -11.23 -5.43 11.59
N TRP A 168 -11.30 -6.35 10.62
CA TRP A 168 -11.03 -7.76 10.86
C TRP A 168 -9.63 -8.00 11.44
N TRP A 169 -8.61 -7.34 10.89
CA TRP A 169 -7.25 -7.47 11.39
C TRP A 169 -7.10 -6.94 12.82
N LEU A 170 -7.70 -5.79 13.11
CA LEU A 170 -7.68 -5.19 14.43
C LEU A 170 -8.38 -6.09 15.46
N ASP A 171 -9.54 -6.66 15.12
CA ASP A 171 -10.26 -7.60 15.99
C ASP A 171 -9.45 -8.87 16.27
N GLU A 172 -8.71 -9.37 15.28
CA GLU A 172 -7.93 -10.61 15.35
C GLU A 172 -6.57 -10.48 16.05
N THR A 173 -6.01 -9.26 16.10
CA THR A 173 -4.61 -9.04 16.52
C THR A 173 -4.45 -7.95 17.58
N GLY A 174 -5.38 -6.99 17.62
CA GLY A 174 -5.20 -5.74 18.35
C GLY A 174 -4.12 -4.82 17.75
N MET A 175 -3.62 -5.10 16.55
CA MET A 175 -2.51 -4.39 15.92
C MET A 175 -2.98 -3.57 14.70
N PRO A 176 -2.23 -2.53 14.31
CA PRO A 176 -2.39 -1.90 13.00
C PRO A 176 -2.18 -2.89 11.85
N LEU A 177 -2.79 -2.62 10.70
CA LEU A 177 -2.64 -3.40 9.47
C LEU A 177 -1.61 -2.73 8.54
N PRO A 178 -0.40 -3.30 8.38
CA PRO A 178 0.57 -2.78 7.42
C PRO A 178 0.18 -3.19 5.99
N LEU A 179 0.16 -2.23 5.06
CA LEU A 179 -0.27 -2.45 3.68
C LEU A 179 0.88 -2.26 2.70
N GLY A 180 1.41 -1.05 2.65
CA GLY A 180 2.50 -0.63 1.77
C GLY A 180 3.77 -0.35 2.57
N VAL A 181 4.92 -0.61 1.96
CA VAL A 181 6.25 -0.28 2.48
C VAL A 181 7.10 0.30 1.35
N ASN A 182 8.08 1.12 1.71
CA ASN A 182 9.12 1.51 0.78
C ASN A 182 10.34 0.60 0.95
N VAL A 183 10.96 0.24 -0.17
CA VAL A 183 12.16 -0.58 -0.18
C VAL A 183 13.28 0.05 -1.00
N VAL A 184 14.52 -0.24 -0.64
CA VAL A 184 15.73 0.21 -1.33
C VAL A 184 16.58 -0.98 -1.74
N ARG A 185 17.08 -0.98 -2.98
CA ARG A 185 17.90 -2.07 -3.52
C ARG A 185 19.23 -2.13 -2.77
N ARG A 186 19.66 -3.33 -2.39
CA ARG A 186 20.84 -3.57 -1.54
C ARG A 186 22.16 -3.08 -2.15
N ASP A 187 22.23 -2.96 -3.48
CA ASP A 187 23.42 -2.52 -4.21
C ASP A 187 23.54 -0.98 -4.33
N VAL A 188 22.56 -0.23 -3.81
CA VAL A 188 22.61 1.23 -3.80
C VAL A 188 23.72 1.70 -2.87
N HIS A 189 24.58 2.58 -3.36
CA HIS A 189 25.60 3.21 -2.52
C HIS A 189 25.00 4.36 -1.70
N GLY A 190 25.38 4.47 -0.43
CA GLY A 190 24.94 5.58 0.42
C GLY A 190 23.48 5.49 0.89
N ILE A 191 22.96 4.26 1.10
CA ILE A 191 21.57 4.00 1.51
C ILE A 191 21.15 4.85 2.72
N SER A 192 21.96 4.96 3.77
CA SER A 192 21.63 5.78 4.94
C SER A 192 21.37 7.25 4.56
N VAL A 193 22.23 7.86 3.74
CA VAL A 193 22.03 9.24 3.26
C VAL A 193 20.80 9.36 2.36
N LEU A 194 20.55 8.37 1.50
CA LEU A 194 19.36 8.35 0.65
C LEU A 194 18.08 8.19 1.48
N SER A 195 18.10 7.33 2.50
CA SER A 195 17.01 7.13 3.45
C SER A 195 16.67 8.44 4.17
N GLU A 196 17.67 9.20 4.62
CA GLU A 196 17.46 10.53 5.21
C GLU A 196 16.82 11.52 4.23
N VAL A 197 17.21 11.53 2.95
CA VAL A 197 16.61 12.38 1.90
C VAL A 197 15.14 12.02 1.67
N LEU A 198 14.83 10.73 1.57
CA LEU A 198 13.47 10.24 1.39
C LEU A 198 12.59 10.59 2.60
N ARG A 199 13.09 10.39 3.82
CA ARG A 199 12.40 10.80 5.04
C ARG A 199 12.15 12.30 5.08
N ALA A 200 13.16 13.10 4.75
CA ALA A 200 13.04 14.56 4.70
C ALA A 200 11.97 15.03 3.69
N SER A 201 11.72 14.26 2.62
CA SER A 201 10.60 14.55 1.71
C SER A 201 9.24 14.36 2.38
N ILE A 202 9.06 13.31 3.17
CA ILE A 202 7.83 13.06 3.92
C ILE A 202 7.63 14.14 4.98
N ASP A 203 8.68 14.47 5.73
CA ASP A 203 8.67 15.55 6.73
C ASP A 203 8.29 16.90 6.08
N ALA A 204 8.87 17.22 4.92
CA ALA A 204 8.54 18.44 4.19
C ALA A 204 7.08 18.44 3.72
N GLY A 205 6.56 17.31 3.23
CA GLY A 205 5.15 17.17 2.87
C GLY A 205 4.22 17.46 4.04
N LEU A 206 4.53 16.93 5.23
CA LEU A 206 3.75 17.18 6.45
C LEU A 206 3.83 18.63 6.93
N GLN A 207 5.00 19.26 6.86
CA GLN A 207 5.20 20.67 7.22
C GLN A 207 4.53 21.64 6.24
N HIS A 208 4.42 21.24 4.96
CA HIS A 208 3.83 22.01 3.87
C HIS A 208 2.57 21.33 3.32
N ARG A 209 1.70 20.86 4.24
CA ARG A 209 0.57 19.98 3.94
C ARG A 209 -0.31 20.49 2.81
N GLU A 210 -0.67 21.77 2.79
CA GLU A 210 -1.54 22.33 1.74
C GLU A 210 -0.94 22.21 0.34
N GLU A 211 0.36 22.48 0.20
CA GLU A 211 1.09 22.40 -1.07
C GLU A 211 1.26 20.95 -1.52
N ALA A 212 1.61 20.07 -0.58
CA ALA A 212 1.76 18.64 -0.84
C ALA A 212 0.42 17.98 -1.21
N LEU A 213 -0.69 18.36 -0.56
CA LEU A 213 -2.04 17.93 -0.94
C LEU A 213 -2.42 18.44 -2.33
N ALA A 214 -2.11 19.70 -2.66
CA ALA A 214 -2.40 20.25 -3.98
C ALA A 214 -1.69 19.48 -5.11
N TYR A 215 -0.46 19.02 -4.85
CA TYR A 215 0.27 18.11 -5.74
C TYR A 215 -0.36 16.71 -5.78
N ALA A 216 -0.57 16.09 -4.63
CA ALA A 216 -1.12 14.74 -4.48
C ALA A 216 -2.49 14.57 -5.16
N ARG A 217 -3.32 15.60 -5.16
CA ARG A 217 -4.64 15.60 -5.80
C ARG A 217 -4.61 15.34 -7.31
N GLN A 218 -3.48 15.60 -7.97
CA GLN A 218 -3.31 15.28 -9.40
C GLN A 218 -3.32 13.76 -9.65
N PHE A 219 -3.13 12.96 -8.59
CA PHE A 219 -3.12 11.50 -8.61
C PHE A 219 -4.42 10.88 -8.05
N GLY A 220 -5.31 11.68 -7.46
CA GLY A 220 -6.54 11.20 -6.80
C GLY A 220 -7.72 10.88 -7.72
N ARG A 221 -7.51 10.69 -9.04
CA ARG A 221 -8.53 10.18 -10.00
C ARG A 221 -9.92 10.85 -9.92
N GLY A 222 -9.96 12.14 -9.63
CA GLY A 222 -11.21 12.91 -9.54
C GLY A 222 -11.83 12.99 -8.15
N LEU A 223 -11.12 12.55 -7.11
CA LEU A 223 -11.48 12.84 -5.72
C LEU A 223 -11.63 14.34 -5.50
N ASP A 224 -12.67 14.70 -4.75
CA ASP A 224 -12.81 16.06 -4.25
C ASP A 224 -11.75 16.37 -3.19
N VAL A 225 -11.62 17.66 -2.84
CA VAL A 225 -10.58 18.10 -1.89
C VAL A 225 -10.73 17.43 -0.52
N PRO A 226 -11.93 17.38 0.08
CA PRO A 226 -12.10 16.77 1.39
C PRO A 226 -11.77 15.28 1.41
N LEU A 227 -12.19 14.51 0.39
CA LEU A 227 -11.89 13.08 0.35
C LEU A 227 -10.42 12.81 0.09
N ALA A 228 -9.74 13.61 -0.73
CA ALA A 228 -8.30 13.48 -0.94
C ALA A 228 -7.51 13.77 0.34
N ASP A 229 -7.88 14.82 1.09
CA ASP A 229 -7.26 15.12 2.38
C ASP A 229 -7.53 14.04 3.43
N GLN A 230 -8.77 13.52 3.47
CA GLN A 230 -9.13 12.39 4.32
C GLN A 230 -8.28 11.16 3.98
N PHE A 231 -8.19 10.79 2.70
CA PHE A 231 -7.43 9.62 2.25
C PHE A 231 -5.93 9.73 2.58
N VAL A 232 -5.33 10.90 2.33
CA VAL A 232 -3.92 11.16 2.70
C VAL A 232 -3.74 11.06 4.22
N SER A 233 -4.68 11.57 5.02
CA SER A 233 -4.61 11.50 6.48
C SER A 233 -4.69 10.08 7.04
N LEU A 234 -5.36 9.16 6.32
CA LEU A 234 -5.36 7.76 6.68
C LEU A 234 -3.93 7.21 6.57
N TYR A 235 -3.31 7.33 5.40
CA TYR A 235 -2.08 6.57 5.12
C TYR A 235 -0.77 7.34 5.32
N VAL A 236 -0.81 8.67 5.49
CA VAL A 236 0.35 9.51 5.80
C VAL A 236 0.22 10.07 7.22
N ASN A 237 0.75 9.32 8.18
CA ASN A 237 0.65 9.60 9.61
C ASN A 237 2.01 9.32 10.33
N GLU A 238 2.01 9.27 11.66
CA GLU A 238 3.24 9.05 12.44
C GLU A 238 3.94 7.72 12.10
N LEU A 239 3.18 6.67 11.81
CA LEU A 239 3.72 5.36 11.40
C LEU A 239 4.42 5.41 10.03
N THR A 240 4.04 6.37 9.19
CA THR A 240 4.69 6.65 7.91
C THR A 240 6.05 7.31 8.11
N LEU A 241 6.18 8.22 9.09
CA LEU A 241 7.47 8.84 9.42
C LEU A 241 8.45 7.85 10.06
N GLY A 242 7.91 6.88 10.78
CA GLY A 242 8.65 5.77 11.32
C GLY A 242 7.72 4.76 11.95
N TYR A 243 7.96 3.48 11.64
CA TYR A 243 7.14 2.36 12.09
C TYR A 243 6.97 2.33 13.62
N GLY A 244 7.94 2.87 14.38
CA GLY A 244 8.02 2.66 15.82
C GLY A 244 8.17 1.19 16.16
N GLU A 245 7.93 0.84 17.42
CA GLU A 245 7.89 -0.57 17.85
C GLU A 245 6.61 -1.24 17.34
N GLU A 246 5.47 -0.58 17.48
CA GLU A 246 4.15 -1.11 17.12
C GLU A 246 4.04 -1.45 15.63
N GLY A 247 4.47 -0.57 14.73
CA GLY A 247 4.45 -0.82 13.30
C GLY A 247 5.41 -1.94 12.88
N ARG A 248 6.56 -2.09 13.56
CA ARG A 248 7.49 -3.21 13.30
C ARG A 248 6.88 -4.54 13.72
N GLN A 249 6.27 -4.59 14.90
CA GLN A 249 5.55 -5.77 15.38
C GLN A 249 4.38 -6.14 14.46
N ALA A 250 3.64 -5.15 13.95
CA ALA A 250 2.56 -5.38 13.00
C ALA A 250 3.06 -5.98 11.67
N VAL A 251 4.19 -5.50 11.16
CA VAL A 251 4.86 -6.05 9.96
C VAL A 251 5.29 -7.50 10.20
N GLU A 252 5.94 -7.75 11.34
CA GLU A 252 6.36 -9.09 11.76
C GLU A 252 5.17 -10.05 11.87
N GLU A 253 4.09 -9.65 12.54
CA GLU A 253 2.93 -10.50 12.77
C GLU A 253 2.21 -10.86 11.46
N LEU A 254 2.03 -9.90 10.54
CA LEU A 254 1.41 -10.18 9.24
C LEU A 254 2.20 -11.23 8.45
N LEU A 255 3.52 -11.05 8.33
CA LEU A 255 4.35 -11.98 7.58
C LEU A 255 4.50 -13.33 8.30
N ARG A 256 4.51 -13.34 9.64
CA ARG A 256 4.50 -14.58 10.42
C ARG A 256 3.23 -15.38 10.17
N ARG A 257 2.05 -14.75 10.15
CA ARG A 257 0.78 -15.41 9.80
C ARG A 257 0.80 -15.93 8.36
N ALA A 258 1.34 -15.16 7.42
CA ALA A 258 1.49 -15.59 6.03
C ALA A 258 2.39 -16.83 5.89
N GLN A 259 3.51 -16.88 6.62
CA GLN A 259 4.39 -18.05 6.67
C GLN A 259 3.69 -19.26 7.30
N ALA A 260 2.97 -19.06 8.42
CA ALA A 260 2.20 -20.12 9.07
C ALA A 260 1.07 -20.69 8.18
N ALA A 261 0.49 -19.85 7.32
CA ALA A 261 -0.48 -20.26 6.30
C ALA A 261 0.16 -20.91 5.06
N GLY A 262 1.49 -21.04 5.01
CA GLY A 262 2.23 -21.66 3.92
C GLY A 262 2.39 -20.79 2.67
N VAL A 263 2.11 -19.48 2.76
CA VAL A 263 2.26 -18.55 1.63
C VAL A 263 3.73 -18.34 1.29
N TYR A 264 4.59 -18.26 2.31
CA TYR A 264 6.04 -18.11 2.18
C TYR A 264 6.75 -19.23 2.93
N GLN A 265 7.93 -19.62 2.44
CA GLN A 265 8.77 -20.63 3.09
C GLN A 265 9.75 -20.00 4.08
N ASP A 266 10.43 -18.92 3.67
CA ASP A 266 11.40 -18.19 4.47
C ASP A 266 11.12 -16.68 4.42
N VAL A 267 11.12 -16.04 5.59
CA VAL A 267 10.86 -14.61 5.72
C VAL A 267 11.91 -14.00 6.66
N ARG A 268 12.70 -13.08 6.14
CA ARG A 268 13.68 -12.30 6.90
C ARG A 268 13.38 -10.82 6.72
N LEU A 269 13.08 -10.15 7.82
CA LEU A 269 12.87 -8.71 7.86
C LEU A 269 14.20 -8.02 8.09
N GLU A 270 14.64 -7.23 7.12
CA GLU A 270 15.86 -6.44 7.22
C GLU A 270 15.56 -4.99 6.81
N PHE A 271 15.77 -4.08 7.75
CA PHE A 271 15.57 -2.66 7.56
C PHE A 271 16.90 -1.99 7.24
N ALA A 272 16.86 -0.99 6.38
CA ALA A 272 17.97 -0.07 6.18
C ALA A 272 18.15 0.81 7.42
N ASP A 273 19.42 1.11 7.72
CA ASP A 273 19.84 2.06 8.76
C ASP A 273 19.46 3.51 8.41
#